data_AF-A0A7Y4TN81-F1
#
_entry.id   AF-A0A7Y4TN81-F1
#
_cell.length_a   1.000
_cell.length_b   1.000
_cell.length_c   1.000
_cell.angle_alpha   90.00
_cell.angle_beta   90.00
_cell.angle_gamma   90.00
#
_symmetry.space_group_name_H-M   'P 1'
#
loop_
_entity.id
_entity.type
_entity.pdbx_description
1 polymer ?
#
loop_
_entity_poly.entity_id
_entity_poly.type
_entity_poly.pdbx_seq_one_letter_code
_entity_poly.pdbx_strand_id
1 'polypeptide(L)'
;FQRYLHNKIPAGGPSDEEREKGRTLLWGEARDKEGNRVEARQQGPEGYTTTALAALNITEKILAGNFTPGFQTPAKAYGADLVMEIEGVSRQDD
;
A
#
# COMPACT_ATOMS: atom_id res chain seq x y z
N PHE A 1 31.30 1.68 10.50
CA PHE A 1 30.24 1.05 9.67
C PHE A 1 29.13 2.03 9.32
N GLN A 2 28.43 2.67 10.28
CA GLN A 2 27.35 3.65 10.01
C GLN A 2 27.73 4.81 9.07
N ARG A 3 28.92 5.42 9.25
CA ARG A 3 29.44 6.47 8.36
C ARG A 3 29.68 6.01 6.91
N TYR A 4 29.99 4.73 6.71
CA TYR A 4 30.18 4.16 5.37
C TYR A 4 28.83 4.03 4.64
N LEU A 5 27.78 3.58 5.34
CA LEU A 5 26.43 3.46 4.77
C LEU A 5 25.82 4.81 4.45
N HIS A 6 25.93 5.81 5.33
CA HIS A 6 25.44 7.17 5.05
C HIS A 6 26.08 7.78 3.80
N ASN A 7 27.38 7.57 3.57
CA ASN A 7 28.05 8.06 2.37
C ASN A 7 27.64 7.34 1.07
N LYS A 8 26.88 6.24 1.17
CA LYS A 8 26.36 5.47 0.05
C LYS A 8 24.90 5.79 -0.27
N ILE A 9 24.24 6.63 0.53
CA ILE A 9 22.88 7.09 0.24
C ILE A 9 22.99 8.14 -0.88
N PRO A 10 22.37 7.90 -2.06
CA PRO A 10 22.36 8.90 -3.12
C PRO A 10 21.64 10.17 -2.65
N ALA A 11 22.06 11.31 -3.17
CA ALA A 11 21.40 12.57 -2.85
C ALA A 11 19.99 12.59 -3.46
N GLY A 12 18.98 12.86 -2.64
CA GLY A 12 17.58 12.91 -3.08
C GLY A 12 16.85 11.56 -3.01
N GLY A 13 15.61 11.57 -3.49
CA GLY A 13 14.79 10.38 -3.66
C GLY A 13 14.83 9.85 -5.09
N PRO A 14 14.09 8.77 -5.39
CA PRO A 14 13.95 8.27 -6.75
C PRO A 14 13.32 9.34 -7.64
N SER A 15 13.80 9.41 -8.89
CA SER A 15 13.22 10.22 -9.96
C SER A 15 11.83 9.72 -10.37
N ASP A 16 11.09 10.53 -11.13
CA ASP A 16 9.78 10.13 -11.64
C ASP A 16 9.88 8.90 -12.55
N GLU A 17 10.89 8.81 -13.42
CA GLU A 17 11.12 7.64 -14.29
C GLU A 17 11.42 6.37 -13.48
N GLU A 18 12.17 6.48 -12.39
CA GLU A 18 12.45 5.35 -11.49
C GLU A 18 11.18 4.90 -10.78
N ARG A 19 10.34 5.86 -10.38
CA ARG A 19 9.04 5.57 -9.74
C ARG A 19 8.05 4.92 -10.71
N GLU A 20 7.99 5.36 -11.96
CA GLU A 20 7.09 4.77 -12.97
C GLU A 20 7.40 3.29 -13.23
N LYS A 21 8.69 2.91 -13.16
CA LYS A 21 9.16 1.52 -13.31
C LYS A 21 9.00 0.72 -12.01
N GLY A 22 8.90 1.40 -10.87
CA GLY A 22 8.72 0.78 -9.56
C GLY A 22 7.36 0.08 -9.42
N ARG A 23 7.32 -0.88 -8.50
CA ARG A 23 6.12 -1.62 -8.12
C ARG A 23 6.14 -1.87 -6.62
N THR A 24 4.95 -1.91 -6.02
CA THR A 24 4.77 -2.40 -4.65
C THR A 24 4.35 -3.85 -4.71
N LEU A 25 4.93 -4.69 -3.84
CA LEU A 25 4.58 -6.10 -3.69
C LEU A 25 4.23 -6.35 -2.23
N LEU A 26 3.14 -7.08 -1.99
CA LEU A 26 2.67 -7.49 -0.68
C LEU A 26 2.34 -8.97 -0.71
N TRP A 27 2.69 -9.66 0.36
CA TRP A 27 2.35 -11.05 0.60
C TRP A 27 1.86 -11.21 2.03
N GLY A 28 0.78 -11.95 2.20
CA GLY A 28 0.24 -12.33 3.50
C GLY A 28 -0.12 -13.81 3.50
N GLU A 29 0.16 -14.48 4.62
CA GLU A 29 -0.23 -15.87 4.84
C GLU A 29 -0.74 -15.99 6.28
N ALA A 30 -1.84 -16.71 6.47
CA ALA A 30 -2.34 -17.09 7.78
C ALA A 30 -2.51 -18.61 7.87
N ARG A 31 -2.23 -19.17 9.05
CA ARG A 31 -2.37 -20.59 9.35
C ARG A 31 -3.04 -20.79 10.70
N ASP A 32 -3.79 -21.88 10.84
CA ASP A 32 -4.33 -22.31 12.12
C ASP A 32 -3.61 -23.56 12.67
N LYS A 33 -4.07 -24.05 13.83
CA LYS A 33 -3.48 -25.24 14.49
C LYS A 33 -3.83 -26.56 13.80
N GLU A 34 -4.86 -26.57 12.96
CA GLU A 34 -5.32 -27.75 12.23
C GLU A 34 -4.56 -27.93 10.91
N GLY A 35 -3.73 -26.94 10.55
CA GLY A 35 -2.92 -26.94 9.34
C GLY A 35 -3.60 -26.27 8.14
N ASN A 36 -4.77 -25.66 8.34
CA ASN A 36 -5.39 -24.85 7.30
C ASN A 36 -4.53 -23.62 7.03
N ARG A 37 -4.52 -23.19 5.77
CA ARG A 37 -3.70 -22.08 5.29
C ARG A 37 -4.50 -21.26 4.30
N VAL A 38 -4.40 -19.94 4.43
CA VAL A 38 -4.85 -18.97 3.42
C VAL A 38 -3.69 -18.05 3.06
N GLU A 39 -3.63 -17.63 1.81
CA GLU A 39 -2.58 -16.78 1.29
C GLU A 39 -3.17 -15.67 0.41
N ALA A 40 -2.54 -14.50 0.44
CA ALA A 40 -2.84 -13.42 -0.48
C ALA A 40 -1.55 -12.79 -1.00
N ARG A 41 -1.52 -12.50 -2.30
CA ARG A 41 -0.46 -11.73 -2.96
C ARG A 41 -1.08 -10.52 -3.62
N GLN A 42 -0.48 -9.36 -3.42
CA GLN A 42 -0.93 -8.13 -4.05
C GLN A 42 0.26 -7.42 -4.69
N GLN A 43 0.02 -6.82 -5.84
CA GLN A 43 0.94 -5.89 -6.48
C GLN A 43 0.24 -4.58 -6.81
N GLY A 44 1.02 -3.52 -7.01
CA GLY A 44 0.50 -2.21 -7.38
C GLY A 44 1.57 -1.29 -7.96
N PRO A 45 1.22 -0.02 -8.17
CA PRO A 45 2.18 1.03 -8.49
C PRO A 45 3.31 1.11 -7.47
N GLU A 46 4.32 1.92 -7.76
CA GLU A 46 5.40 2.22 -6.80
C GLU A 46 4.85 2.75 -5.46
N GLY A 47 5.60 2.53 -4.37
CA GLY A 47 5.14 2.76 -3.00
C GLY A 47 4.73 4.20 -2.67
N TYR A 48 5.51 5.20 -3.07
CA TYR A 48 5.15 6.61 -2.91
C TYR A 48 3.91 6.96 -3.73
N THR A 49 3.85 6.47 -4.97
CA THR A 49 2.70 6.66 -5.85
C THR A 49 1.43 6.05 -5.26
N THR A 50 1.50 4.81 -4.80
CA THR A 50 0.40 4.09 -4.12
C THR A 50 -0.07 4.85 -2.88
N THR A 51 0.88 5.32 -2.06
CA THR A 51 0.57 6.06 -0.83
C THR A 51 -0.16 7.38 -1.13
N ALA A 52 0.33 8.14 -2.12
CA ALA A 52 -0.29 9.40 -2.51
C ALA A 52 -1.72 9.18 -3.06
N LEU A 53 -1.90 8.19 -3.94
CA LEU A 53 -3.21 7.86 -4.50
C LEU A 53 -4.19 7.37 -3.43
N ALA A 54 -3.74 6.54 -2.47
CA ALA A 54 -4.57 6.10 -1.36
C ALA A 54 -5.06 7.27 -0.49
N ALA A 55 -4.17 8.22 -0.18
CA ALA A 55 -4.51 9.39 0.62
C ALA A 55 -5.51 10.31 -0.11
N LEU A 56 -5.32 10.52 -1.41
CA LEU A 56 -6.25 11.32 -2.23
C LEU A 56 -7.62 10.65 -2.33
N ASN A 57 -7.67 9.34 -2.61
CA ASN A 57 -8.93 8.59 -2.65
C ASN A 57 -9.69 8.72 -1.32
N ILE A 58 -9.03 8.50 -0.18
CA ILE A 58 -9.66 8.68 1.14
C ILE A 58 -10.16 10.12 1.34
N THR A 59 -9.38 11.12 0.89
CA THR A 59 -9.77 12.53 0.97
C THR A 59 -11.04 12.81 0.17
N GLU A 60 -11.14 12.30 -1.05
CA GLU A 60 -12.33 12.43 -1.89
C GLU A 60 -13.57 11.82 -1.23
N LYS A 61 -13.43 10.61 -0.63
CA LYS A 61 -14.53 9.99 0.13
C LYS A 61 -14.98 10.86 1.30
N ILE A 62 -14.05 11.43 2.07
CA ILE A 62 -14.35 12.33 3.20
C ILE A 62 -15.10 13.58 2.71
N LEU A 63 -14.62 14.20 1.64
CA LEU A 63 -15.27 15.39 1.05
C LEU A 63 -16.67 15.09 0.51
N ALA A 64 -16.92 13.86 0.08
CA ALA A 64 -18.24 13.38 -0.33
C ALA A 64 -19.16 13.01 0.85
N GLY A 65 -18.71 13.19 2.10
CA GLY A 65 -19.47 12.84 3.31
C GLY A 65 -19.43 11.36 3.67
N ASN A 66 -18.61 10.55 2.99
CA ASN A 66 -18.42 9.14 3.28
C ASN A 66 -17.30 8.97 4.32
N PHE A 67 -17.60 9.26 5.59
CA PHE A 67 -16.67 9.06 6.70
C PHE A 67 -17.41 8.74 8.01
N THR A 68 -16.70 8.13 8.95
CA THR A 68 -17.16 7.93 10.32
C THR A 68 -16.38 8.87 11.26
N PRO A 69 -17.05 9.68 12.11
CA PRO A 69 -16.36 10.54 13.08
C PRO A 69 -15.42 9.78 14.02
N GLY A 70 -14.38 10.48 14.48
CA GLY A 70 -13.34 9.92 15.35
C GLY A 70 -12.20 9.26 14.57
N PHE A 71 -11.22 8.72 15.29
CA PHE A 71 -10.07 8.05 14.67
C PHE A 71 -10.49 6.70 14.07
N GLN A 72 -10.13 6.48 12.80
CA GLN A 72 -10.32 5.21 12.11
C GLN A 72 -9.04 4.80 11.41
N THR A 73 -8.78 3.50 11.34
CA THR A 73 -7.85 2.95 10.35
C THR A 73 -8.57 2.84 8.99
N PRO A 74 -7.87 2.95 7.84
CA PRO A 74 -8.50 2.81 6.53
C PRO A 74 -9.27 1.49 6.37
N ALA A 75 -8.69 0.38 6.85
CA ALA A 75 -9.34 -0.94 6.80
C ALA A 75 -10.66 -0.99 7.59
N LYS A 76 -10.77 -0.24 8.70
CA LYS A 76 -12.01 -0.15 9.48
C LYS A 76 -13.05 0.77 8.83
N ALA A 77 -12.61 1.86 8.21
CA ALA A 77 -13.51 2.84 7.60
C ALA A 77 -14.06 2.38 6.25
N TYR A 78 -13.26 1.68 5.44
CA TYR A 78 -13.58 1.38 4.04
C TYR A 78 -13.42 -0.09 3.65
N GLY A 79 -12.94 -0.94 4.56
CA GLY A 79 -12.71 -2.36 4.30
C GLY A 79 -11.36 -2.65 3.64
N ALA A 80 -11.10 -3.95 3.45
CA ALA A 80 -9.84 -4.44 2.89
C ALA A 80 -9.66 -4.10 1.40
N ASP A 81 -10.75 -3.83 0.68
CA ASP A 81 -10.74 -3.61 -0.76
C ASP A 81 -10.54 -2.15 -1.18
N LEU A 82 -10.38 -1.23 -0.22
CA LEU A 82 -10.05 0.17 -0.52
C LEU A 82 -8.83 0.30 -1.44
N VAL A 83 -7.82 -0.53 -1.24
CA VAL A 83 -6.59 -0.51 -2.05
C VAL A 83 -6.83 -0.95 -3.49
N MET A 84 -7.85 -1.76 -3.74
CA MET A 84 -8.23 -2.24 -5.07
C MET A 84 -8.86 -1.14 -5.93
N GLU A 85 -9.23 -0.01 -5.34
CA GLU A 85 -9.72 1.17 -6.06
C GLU A 85 -8.59 1.99 -6.72
N ILE A 86 -7.32 1.68 -6.41
CA ILE A 86 -6.17 2.34 -7.01
C ILE A 86 -5.82 1.64 -8.32
N GLU A 87 -5.74 2.41 -9.41
CA GLU A 87 -5.39 1.88 -10.72
C GLU A 87 -4.02 1.16 -10.69
N GLY A 88 -3.97 0.00 -11.34
CA GLY A 88 -2.77 -0.84 -11.39
C GLY A 88 -2.57 -1.73 -10.17
N VAL A 89 -3.45 -1.68 -9.15
CA VAL A 89 -3.48 -2.66 -8.06
C VAL A 89 -4.17 -3.94 -8.50
N SER A 90 -3.58 -5.09 -8.18
CA SER A 90 -4.19 -6.41 -8.35
C SER A 90 -3.86 -7.31 -7.15
N ARG A 91 -4.83 -8.13 -6.72
CA ARG A 91 -4.68 -9.10 -5.64
C ARG A 91 -5.09 -10.49 -6.12
N GLN A 92 -4.35 -11.50 -5.68
CA GLN A 92 -4.66 -12.91 -5.83
C GLN A 92 -4.78 -13.51 -4.44
N ASP A 93 -5.87 -14.25 -4.20
CA ASP A 93 -6.15 -14.95 -2.95
C ASP A 93 -6.12 -16.47 -3.25
N ASP A 94 -5.35 -17.24 -2.46
CA ASP A 94 -5.14 -18.70 -2.58
C ASP A 94 -5.49 -19.45 -1.28
#